data_AF-A0A1T5CUN2-F1
#
_entry.id   AF-A0A1T5CUN2-F1
#
_cell.length_a   1.000
_cell.length_b   1.000
_cell.length_c   1.000
_cell.angle_alpha   90.00
_cell.angle_beta   90.00
_cell.angle_gamma   90.00
#
_symmetry.space_group_name_H-M   'P 1'
#
loop_
_entity.id
_entity.type
_entity.pdbx_description
1 polymer ?
#
loop_
_entity_poly.entity_id
_entity_poly.type
_entity_poly.pdbx_seq_one_letter_code
_entity_poly.pdbx_strand_id
1 'polypeptide(L)' 'MIDADHVQIEIWPPRPKGGQHAGPGPSGVKVTHTLSGITACVDIGRSQFDNRSIAMDMILSAITHPRFRL' A
#
# COMPACT_ATOMS: atom_id res chain seq x y z
N MET A 1 -14.33 3.06 -6.94
CA MET A 1 -13.07 3.71 -6.54
C MET A 1 -13.16 4.03 -5.06
N ILE A 2 -12.12 3.74 -4.29
CA ILE A 2 -12.07 4.06 -2.85
C ILE A 2 -11.86 5.56 -2.71
N ASP A 3 -12.58 6.19 -1.78
CA ASP A 3 -12.41 7.61 -1.47
C ASP A 3 -10.99 7.88 -0.95
N ALA A 4 -10.33 8.90 -1.48
CA ALA A 4 -8.97 9.26 -1.10
C ALA A 4 -8.90 9.75 0.36
N ASP A 5 -9.99 10.33 0.89
CA ASP A 5 -10.04 10.88 2.25
C ASP A 5 -10.00 9.78 3.33
N HIS A 6 -10.30 8.55 2.96
CA HIS A 6 -10.31 7.39 3.87
C HIS A 6 -9.09 6.49 3.71
N VAL A 7 -8.01 6.99 3.10
CA VAL A 7 -6.83 6.17 2.81
C VAL A 7 -5.55 6.84 3.29
N GLN A 8 -4.81 6.14 4.15
CA GLN A 8 -3.46 6.49 4.55
C GLN A 8 -2.45 5.73 3.70
N ILE A 9 -1.48 6.46 3.13
CA ILE A 9 -0.47 5.90 2.23
C ILE A 9 0.91 6.16 2.80
N GLU A 10 1.73 5.11 2.88
CA GLU A 10 3.10 5.16 3.40
C GLU A 10 4.06 4.46 2.43
N ILE A 11 5.33 4.85 2.50
CA ILE A 11 6.42 4.17 1.78
C ILE A 11 6.69 2.82 2.44
N TRP A 12 6.83 1.77 1.63
CA TRP A 12 7.05 0.40 2.10
C TRP A 12 8.05 -0.36 1.23
N PRO A 13 8.90 -1.24 1.78
CA PRO A 13 9.18 -1.41 3.20
C PRO A 13 9.88 -0.17 3.81
N PRO A 14 9.99 -0.05 5.14
CA PRO A 14 10.76 1.00 5.77
C PRO A 14 12.19 1.01 5.23
N ARG A 15 12.70 2.19 4.88
CA ARG A 15 14.06 2.31 4.34
C ARG A 15 15.08 1.81 5.39
N PRO A 16 16.01 0.91 5.03
CA PRO A 16 17.07 0.49 5.94
C PRO A 16 17.93 1.70 6.33
N LYS A 17 18.31 1.78 7.60
CA LYS A 17 19.13 2.89 8.12
C LYS A 17 20.61 2.64 7.78
N GLY A 18 21.09 3.16 6.65
CA GLY A 18 22.51 3.41 6.39
C GLY A 18 23.14 2.75 5.14
N GLY A 19 24.34 3.23 4.79
CA GLY A 19 25.26 2.66 3.80
C GLY A 19 24.96 3.00 2.34
N GLN A 20 26.00 3.03 1.49
CA GLN A 20 25.88 3.14 0.04
C GLN A 20 25.21 1.90 -0.60
N HIS A 21 25.13 0.79 0.16
CA HIS A 21 24.40 -0.44 -0.18
C HIS A 21 22.87 -0.32 -0.12
N ALA A 22 22.32 0.76 0.46
CA ALA A 22 20.86 0.92 0.62
C ALA A 22 20.08 1.04 -0.71
N GLY A 23 20.77 1.22 -1.85
CA GLY A 23 20.16 1.25 -3.18
C GLY A 23 19.20 2.44 -3.40
N PRO A 24 18.44 2.47 -4.51
CA PRO A 24 17.51 3.57 -4.85
C PRO A 24 16.33 3.75 -3.86
N GLY A 25 16.28 2.95 -2.80
CA GLY A 25 15.24 2.99 -1.80
C GLY A 25 13.99 2.19 -2.21
N PRO A 26 13.07 2.01 -1.25
CA PRO A 26 11.86 1.24 -1.47
C PRO A 26 10.90 1.98 -2.40
N SER A 27 10.47 1.30 -3.47
CA SER A 27 9.41 1.76 -4.39
C SER A 27 8.04 1.24 -4.01
N GLY A 28 7.96 0.33 -3.04
CA GLY A 28 6.70 -0.19 -2.57
C GLY A 28 5.89 0.81 -1.76
N VAL A 29 4.62 0.46 -1.60
CA VAL A 29 3.60 1.29 -0.96
C VAL A 29 2.81 0.45 0.02
N LYS A 30 2.57 0.99 1.21
CA LYS A 30 1.58 0.49 2.17
C LYS A 30 0.37 1.41 2.14
N VAL A 31 -0.79 0.84 1.86
CA VAL A 31 -2.08 1.54 1.82
C VAL A 31 -2.96 0.99 2.93
N THR A 32 -3.44 1.87 3.81
CA THR A 32 -4.35 1.53 4.90
C THR A 32 -5.68 2.26 4.70
N HIS A 33 -6.78 1.52 4.62
CA HIS A 33 -8.12 2.10 4.55
C HIS A 33 -8.67 2.31 5.96
N THR A 34 -8.77 3.58 6.37
CA THR A 34 -8.97 4.01 7.76
C THR A 34 -10.29 3.53 8.35
N LEU A 35 -11.35 3.48 7.56
CA LEU A 35 -12.67 3.00 8.02
C LEU A 35 -12.68 1.50 8.32
N SER A 36 -11.95 0.70 7.53
CA SER A 36 -11.93 -0.76 7.69
C SER A 36 -10.78 -1.29 8.53
N GLY A 37 -9.73 -0.49 8.73
CA GLY A 37 -8.44 -0.93 9.29
C GLY A 37 -7.61 -1.86 8.38
N ILE A 38 -8.12 -2.28 7.22
CA ILE A 38 -7.41 -3.16 6.30
C ILE A 38 -6.22 -2.44 5.68
N THR A 39 -5.10 -3.15 5.59
CA THR A 39 -3.84 -2.66 5.03
C THR A 39 -3.33 -3.59 3.94
N ALA A 40 -2.89 -3.03 2.82
CA ALA A 40 -2.25 -3.73 1.72
C ALA A 40 -0.84 -3.16 1.50
N CYS A 41 0.15 -4.03 1.38
CA CYS A 41 1.53 -3.68 1.07
C CYS A 41 1.89 -4.26 -0.30
N VAL A 42 2.38 -3.42 -1.21
CA VAL A 42 2.78 -3.84 -2.56
C VAL A 42 4.17 -3.33 -2.86
N ASP A 43 5.08 -4.24 -3.18
CA ASP A 43 6.47 -3.97 -3.58
C ASP A 43 6.90 -4.95 -4.67
N ILE A 44 6.29 -4.85 -5.85
CA ILE A 44 6.50 -5.82 -6.95
C ILE A 44 7.42 -5.30 -8.05
N GLY A 45 7.75 -4.01 -8.03
CA GLY A 45 8.52 -3.35 -9.07
C GLY A 45 8.97 -1.95 -8.69
N ARG A 46 9.67 -1.31 -9.63
CA ARG A 46 10.32 0.00 -9.41
C ARG A 46 9.35 1.18 -9.40
N SER A 47 8.16 1.03 -9.98
CA SER A 47 7.18 2.11 -10.13
C SER A 47 6.29 2.22 -8.89
N GLN A 48 6.43 3.32 -8.15
CA GLN A 48 5.59 3.58 -6.97
C GLN A 48 4.12 3.80 -7.35
N PHE A 49 3.84 4.37 -8.53
CA PHE A 49 2.47 4.60 -9.00
C PHE A 49 1.76 3.28 -9.31
N ASP A 50 2.45 2.34 -9.96
CA ASP A 50 1.88 1.01 -10.23
C ASP A 50 1.64 0.26 -8.92
N ASN A 51 2.61 0.30 -8.01
CA ASN A 51 2.45 -0.28 -6.67
C ASN A 51 1.26 0.33 -5.91
N ARG A 52 1.06 1.65 -5.99
CA ARG A 52 -0.09 2.34 -5.39
C ARG A 52 -1.41 1.90 -6.03
N SER A 53 -1.48 1.80 -7.36
CA SER A 53 -2.70 1.38 -8.05
C SER A 53 -3.11 -0.02 -7.63
N ILE A 54 -2.15 -0.95 -7.63
CA ILE A 54 -2.39 -2.34 -7.24
C ILE A 54 -2.80 -2.43 -5.76
N ALA A 55 -2.14 -1.68 -4.88
CA ALA A 55 -2.50 -1.66 -3.46
C ALA A 55 -3.94 -1.15 -3.25
N MET A 56 -4.37 -0.13 -3.99
CA MET A 56 -5.76 0.37 -3.93
C MET A 56 -6.77 -0.70 -4.42
N ASP A 57 -6.45 -1.41 -5.49
CA ASP A 57 -7.31 -2.50 -6.00
C ASP A 57 -7.39 -3.67 -5.02
N MET A 58 -6.28 -4.00 -4.34
CA MET A 58 -6.27 -5.01 -3.27
C MET A 58 -7.17 -4.62 -2.11
N ILE A 59 -7.11 -3.37 -1.65
CA ILE A 59 -8.03 -2.87 -0.61
C ILE A 59 -9.48 -2.95 -1.09
N LEU A 60 -9.76 -2.53 -2.33
CA LEU A 60 -11.11 -2.53 -2.87
C LEU A 60 -11.68 -3.95 -2.90
N SER A 61 -10.88 -4.91 -3.35
CA SER A 61 -11.22 -6.32 -3.33
C SER A 61 -11.45 -6.83 -1.91
N ALA A 62 -10.67 -6.37 -0.92
CA ALA A 62 -10.80 -6.81 0.46
C ALA A 62 -12.09 -6.28 1.12
N ILE A 63 -12.42 -4.99 0.95
CA ILE A 63 -13.62 -4.38 1.54
C ILE A 63 -14.92 -4.81 0.85
N THR A 64 -14.85 -5.28 -0.39
CA THR A 64 -16.02 -5.80 -1.13
C THR A 64 -16.18 -7.32 -0.99
N HIS A 65 -15.24 -7.99 -0.33
CA HIS A 65 -15.27 -9.44 -0.18
C HIS A 65 -16.50 -9.90 0.64
N PRO A 66 -17.24 -10.95 0.24
CA PRO A 66 -18.48 -11.37 0.93
C PRO A 66 -18.33 -11.75 2.41
N ARG A 67 -17.11 -12.06 2.84
CA ARG A 67 -16.78 -12.35 4.25
C ARG A 67 -16.30 -11.14 5.03
N PHE A 68 -16.04 -10.00 4.39
CA PHE A 68 -15.74 -8.77 5.10
C PHE A 68 -17.02 -8.29 5.80
N ARG A 69 -16.92 -8.10 7.11
CA ARG A 69 -18.01 -7.62 7.97
C ARG A 69 -17.40 -6.55 8.87
N LEU A 70 -17.97 -5.34 8.81
CA LEU A 70 -17.64 -4.20 9.67
C LEU A 70 -18.36 -4.31 11.01
#